data_AF-A0AA97DJD7-F1
#
_entry.id   AF-A0AA97DJD7-F1
#
_cell.length_a   1.000
_cell.length_b   1.000
_cell.length_c   1.000
_cell.angle_alpha   90.00
_cell.angle_beta   90.00
_cell.angle_gamma   90.00
#
_symmetry.space_group_name_H-M   'P 1'
#
loop_
_entity.id
_entity.type
_entity.pdbx_description
1 polymer ?
#
loop_
_entity_poly.entity_id
_entity_poly.type
_entity_poly.pdbx_seq_one_letter_code
_entity_poly.pdbx_strand_id
1 'polypeptide(L)'
;MAAKNNDKPIGNIKRVKVEAENTDPAQYPLANGKLITFPDVYDLPLEEAEAFFDDLDDGRRTGKMSPALKRWLSEEDYKALTAEYPSPRKLGPVVSAVMAHYEGVWGDQGEDTASEGS
;
A
#
# COMPACT_ATOMS: atom_id res chain seq x y z
N MET A 1 -59.01 11.93 16.29
CA MET A 1 -57.66 12.42 15.94
C MET A 1 -56.87 11.24 15.40
N ALA A 2 -56.59 11.22 14.09
CA ALA A 2 -55.83 10.14 13.45
C ALA A 2 -54.43 10.69 13.08
N ALA A 3 -53.39 10.07 13.63
CA ALA A 3 -52.00 10.37 13.28
C ALA A 3 -51.69 9.76 11.90
N LYS A 4 -51.35 10.61 10.93
CA LYS A 4 -50.75 10.19 9.66
C LYS A 4 -49.24 10.34 9.80
N ASN A 5 -48.56 9.25 10.16
CA ASN A 5 -47.11 9.17 10.06
C ASN A 5 -46.76 9.02 8.57
N ASN A 6 -46.22 10.10 8.00
CA ASN A 6 -45.77 10.14 6.62
C ASN A 6 -44.36 9.55 6.54
N ASP A 7 -44.25 8.22 6.48
CA ASP A 7 -43.00 7.54 6.15
C ASP A 7 -42.72 7.77 4.65
N LYS A 8 -41.90 8.77 4.36
CA LYS A 8 -41.39 8.99 3.00
C LYS A 8 -40.20 8.02 2.81
N PRO A 9 -40.18 7.19 1.76
CA PRO A 9 -39.01 6.38 1.47
C PRO A 9 -37.82 7.29 1.20
N ILE A 10 -36.76 7.09 1.98
CA ILE A 10 -35.46 7.77 1.81
C ILE A 10 -34.95 7.41 0.40
N GLY A 11 -34.60 8.45 -0.36
CA GLY A 11 -34.38 8.41 -1.80
C GLY A 11 -33.37 7.36 -2.29
N ASN A 12 -33.55 6.97 -3.55
CA ASN A 12 -32.72 6.03 -4.31
C ASN A 12 -31.22 6.16 -4.00
N ILE A 13 -30.69 5.23 -3.20
CA ILE A 13 -29.26 5.06 -2.99
C ILE A 13 -28.68 4.51 -4.30
N LYS A 14 -28.05 5.35 -5.11
CA LYS A 14 -27.29 4.89 -6.28
C LYS A 14 -26.01 4.23 -5.77
N ARG A 15 -25.85 2.93 -6.04
CA ARG A 15 -24.56 2.24 -5.83
C ARG A 15 -23.54 2.84 -6.79
N VAL A 16 -22.50 3.46 -6.24
CA VAL A 16 -21.33 3.88 -7.02
C VAL A 16 -20.56 2.62 -7.38
N LYS A 17 -20.33 2.38 -8.67
CA LYS A 17 -19.31 1.43 -9.10
C LYS A 17 -17.97 2.13 -8.91
N VAL A 18 -17.16 1.60 -7.99
CA VAL A 18 -15.77 2.02 -7.83
C VAL A 18 -14.96 1.01 -8.64
N GLU A 19 -14.34 1.49 -9.72
CA GLU A 19 -13.40 0.72 -10.51
C GLU A 19 -12.01 1.11 -10.02
N ALA A 20 -11.30 0.18 -9.40
CA ALA A 20 -9.92 0.41 -8.96
C ALA A 20 -8.98 0.23 -10.15
N GLU A 21 -8.11 1.20 -10.39
CA GLU A 21 -7.01 1.04 -11.33
C GLU A 21 -6.02 0.01 -10.76
N ASN A 22 -5.63 -0.97 -11.59
CA ASN A 22 -4.63 -1.96 -11.20
C ASN A 22 -3.27 -1.25 -11.18
N THR A 23 -2.65 -1.16 -10.02
CA THR A 23 -1.30 -0.61 -9.90
C THR A 23 -0.30 -1.75 -9.83
N ASP A 24 0.80 -1.64 -10.58
CA ASP A 24 1.87 -2.63 -10.50
C ASP A 24 2.48 -2.71 -9.08
N PRO A 25 2.89 -3.92 -8.64
CA PRO A 25 3.59 -4.11 -7.37
C PRO A 25 4.87 -3.28 -7.32
N ALA A 26 5.24 -2.83 -6.11
CA ALA A 26 6.48 -2.07 -5.94
C ALA A 26 7.70 -2.94 -6.28
N GLN A 27 8.53 -2.45 -7.20
CA GLN A 27 9.77 -3.11 -7.58
C GLN A 27 10.98 -2.27 -7.19
N TYR A 28 12.01 -2.93 -6.68
CA TYR A 28 13.25 -2.27 -6.28
C TYR A 28 14.48 -2.91 -6.95
N PRO A 29 15.21 -2.18 -7.80
CA PRO A 29 16.42 -2.70 -8.44
C PRO A 29 17.60 -2.75 -7.46
N LEU A 30 18.26 -3.91 -7.42
CA LEU A 30 19.53 -4.11 -6.73
C LEU A 30 20.71 -3.79 -7.67
N ALA A 31 21.89 -3.52 -7.10
CA ALA A 31 23.08 -3.17 -7.88
C ALA A 31 23.60 -4.32 -8.76
N ASN A 32 23.26 -5.56 -8.42
CA ASN A 32 23.55 -6.75 -9.24
C ASN A 32 22.59 -6.94 -10.42
N GLY A 33 21.64 -6.03 -10.63
CA GLY A 33 20.64 -6.09 -11.70
C GLY A 33 19.42 -6.95 -11.39
N LYS A 34 19.33 -7.54 -10.19
CA LYS A 34 18.11 -8.24 -9.73
C LYS A 34 17.04 -7.22 -9.35
N LEU A 35 15.81 -7.44 -9.78
CA LEU A 35 14.64 -6.69 -9.31
C LEU A 35 13.99 -7.45 -8.15
N ILE A 36 13.87 -6.80 -7.00
CA ILE A 36 13.08 -7.30 -5.87
C ILE A 36 11.63 -6.88 -6.08
N THR A 37 10.70 -7.82 -5.94
CA THR A 37 9.26 -7.53 -6.08
C THR A 37 8.60 -7.62 -4.72
N PHE A 38 8.01 -6.51 -4.26
CA PHE A 38 7.17 -6.47 -3.08
C PHE A 38 5.75 -6.93 -3.44
N PRO A 39 4.96 -7.43 -2.47
CA PRO A 39 3.61 -7.87 -2.74
C PRO A 39 2.74 -6.71 -3.23
N ASP A 40 1.80 -7.00 -4.11
CA ASP A 40 0.80 -6.00 -4.49
C ASP A 40 -0.23 -5.85 -3.37
N VAL A 41 -0.03 -4.87 -2.51
CA VAL A 41 -0.89 -4.63 -1.34
C VAL A 41 -2.33 -4.24 -1.71
N TYR A 42 -2.56 -3.80 -2.95
CA TYR A 42 -3.88 -3.41 -3.43
C TYR A 42 -4.68 -4.57 -4.03
N ASP A 43 -4.00 -5.65 -4.42
CA ASP A 43 -4.64 -6.91 -4.83
C ASP A 43 -4.85 -7.86 -3.64
N LEU A 44 -4.21 -7.59 -2.49
CA LEU A 44 -4.40 -8.37 -1.26
C LEU A 44 -5.77 -8.13 -0.60
N PRO A 45 -6.28 -9.11 0.17
CA PRO A 45 -7.39 -8.87 1.09
C PRO A 45 -7.08 -7.71 2.04
N LEU A 46 -8.10 -6.92 2.40
CA LEU A 46 -7.94 -5.73 3.26
C LEU A 46 -7.14 -6.02 4.54
N GLU A 47 -7.45 -7.11 5.23
CA GLU A 47 -6.75 -7.50 6.47
C GLU A 47 -5.26 -7.80 6.25
N GLU A 48 -4.90 -8.34 5.07
CA GLU A 48 -3.50 -8.60 4.73
C GLU A 48 -2.77 -7.33 4.31
N ALA A 49 -3.44 -6.42 3.61
CA ALA A 49 -2.89 -5.11 3.29
C ALA A 49 -2.61 -4.30 4.57
N GLU A 50 -3.57 -4.29 5.53
CA GLU A 50 -3.38 -3.66 6.84
C GLU A 50 -2.21 -4.28 7.61
N ALA A 51 -2.10 -5.61 7.61
CA ALA A 51 -0.99 -6.31 8.24
C ALA A 51 0.37 -5.99 7.60
N PHE A 52 0.43 -5.79 6.29
CA PHE A 52 1.65 -5.39 5.59
C PHE A 52 2.17 -4.04 6.11
N PHE A 53 1.28 -3.04 6.19
CA PHE A 53 1.66 -1.72 6.66
C PHE A 53 2.03 -1.73 8.15
N ASP A 54 1.31 -2.49 9.00
CA ASP A 54 1.63 -2.63 10.42
C ASP A 54 2.99 -3.30 10.65
N ASP A 55 3.30 -4.39 9.94
CA ASP A 55 4.58 -5.09 10.04
C ASP A 55 5.77 -4.18 9.63
N LEU A 56 5.59 -3.34 8.59
CA LEU A 56 6.61 -2.38 8.17
C LEU A 56 6.78 -1.22 9.17
N ASP A 57 5.68 -0.69 9.73
CA ASP A 57 5.75 0.37 10.73
C ASP A 57 6.36 -0.15 12.04
N ASP A 58 5.98 -1.33 12.51
CA ASP A 58 6.60 -1.95 13.69
C ASP A 58 8.08 -2.22 13.46
N GLY A 59 8.46 -2.73 12.28
CA GLY A 59 9.86 -2.93 11.90
C GLY A 59 10.67 -1.62 11.95
N ARG A 60 10.08 -0.50 11.53
CA ARG A 60 10.68 0.83 11.61
C ARG A 60 10.79 1.34 13.05
N ARG A 61 9.74 1.16 13.85
CA ARG A 61 9.66 1.58 15.26
C ARG A 61 10.62 0.82 16.17
N THR A 62 10.72 -0.50 15.96
CA THR A 62 11.55 -1.39 16.78
C THR A 62 12.99 -1.53 16.25
N GLY A 63 13.24 -1.09 15.01
CA GLY A 63 14.50 -1.29 14.30
C GLY A 63 14.73 -2.73 13.82
N LYS A 64 13.72 -3.60 13.93
CA LYS A 64 13.79 -5.02 13.55
C LYS A 64 12.99 -5.27 12.28
N MET A 65 13.54 -4.88 11.13
CA MET A 65 12.86 -5.01 9.83
C MET A 65 12.86 -6.45 9.26
N SER A 66 13.77 -7.31 9.72
CA SER A 66 13.90 -8.70 9.24
C SER A 66 12.63 -9.55 9.29
N PRO A 67 11.84 -9.58 10.39
CA PRO A 67 10.59 -10.35 10.43
C PRO A 67 9.58 -9.90 9.37
N ALA A 68 9.35 -8.60 9.22
CA ALA A 68 8.45 -8.05 8.20
C ALA A 68 8.90 -8.45 6.79
N LEU A 69 10.19 -8.22 6.47
CA LEU A 69 10.71 -8.56 5.13
C LEU A 69 10.67 -10.06 4.84
N LYS A 70 10.87 -10.92 5.84
CA LYS A 70 10.77 -12.38 5.64
C LYS A 70 9.34 -12.85 5.40
N ARG A 71 8.35 -12.13 5.93
CA ARG A 71 6.94 -12.47 5.75
C ARG A 71 6.46 -12.06 4.36
N TRP A 72 6.85 -10.86 3.93
CA TRP A 72 6.28 -10.23 2.75
C TRP A 72 7.11 -10.41 1.48
N LEU A 73 8.40 -10.72 1.59
CA LEU A 73 9.23 -11.07 0.44
C LEU A 73 9.44 -12.57 0.33
N SER A 74 9.61 -13.04 -0.91
CA SER A 74 10.12 -14.38 -1.18
C SER A 74 11.49 -14.56 -0.53
N GLU A 75 11.83 -15.79 -0.13
CA GLU A 75 13.10 -16.08 0.55
C GLU A 75 14.32 -15.63 -0.28
N GLU A 76 14.26 -15.82 -1.60
CA GLU A 76 15.31 -15.40 -2.54
C GLU A 76 15.49 -13.87 -2.59
N ASP A 77 14.38 -13.14 -2.47
CA ASP A 77 14.36 -11.68 -2.53
C ASP A 77 14.82 -11.09 -1.21
N TYR A 78 14.36 -11.64 -0.08
CA TYR A 78 14.86 -11.32 1.25
C TYR A 78 16.37 -11.51 1.35
N LYS A 79 16.89 -12.66 0.89
CA LYS A 79 18.33 -12.96 0.92
C LYS A 79 19.12 -11.99 0.06
N ALA A 80 18.66 -11.68 -1.15
CA ALA A 80 19.34 -10.74 -2.03
C ALA A 80 19.34 -9.32 -1.46
N LEU A 81 18.20 -8.86 -0.95
CA LEU A 81 18.05 -7.54 -0.34
C LEU A 81 18.95 -7.38 0.90
N THR A 82 18.97 -8.37 1.79
CA THR A 82 19.80 -8.30 3.02
C THR A 82 21.29 -8.51 2.76
N ALA A 83 21.67 -9.19 1.68
CA ALA A 83 23.07 -9.28 1.24
C ALA A 83 23.61 -7.92 0.75
N GLU A 84 22.79 -7.14 0.04
CA GLU A 84 23.17 -5.81 -0.44
C GLU A 84 23.05 -4.71 0.63
N TYR A 85 22.01 -4.78 1.47
CA TYR A 85 21.73 -3.83 2.54
C TYR A 85 21.81 -4.50 3.92
N PRO A 86 23.02 -4.85 4.41
CA PRO A 86 23.21 -5.65 5.63
C PRO A 86 22.97 -4.89 6.94
N SER A 87 22.63 -3.58 6.88
CA SER A 87 22.39 -2.77 8.06
C SER A 87 21.09 -1.98 7.97
N PRO A 88 20.39 -1.75 9.10
CA PRO A 88 19.13 -1.00 9.11
C PRO A 88 19.26 0.39 8.48
N ARG A 89 20.41 1.06 8.67
CA ARG A 89 20.68 2.39 8.09
C ARG A 89 20.71 2.35 6.56
N LYS A 90 21.18 1.26 5.96
CA LYS A 90 21.22 1.08 4.50
C LYS A 90 19.90 0.59 3.93
N LEU A 91 19.16 -0.18 4.71
CA LEU A 91 17.85 -0.73 4.34
C LEU A 91 16.73 0.32 4.41
N GLY A 92 16.83 1.30 5.32
CA GLY A 92 15.82 2.34 5.52
C GLY A 92 15.36 3.04 4.23
N PRO A 93 16.28 3.57 3.39
CA PRO A 93 15.91 4.18 2.11
C PRO A 93 15.12 3.26 1.17
N VAL A 94 15.40 1.95 1.17
CA VAL A 94 14.65 0.99 0.35
C VAL A 94 13.21 0.87 0.83
N VAL A 95 13.03 0.68 2.14
CA VAL A 95 11.69 0.57 2.75
C VAL A 95 10.90 1.87 2.56
N SER A 96 11.55 3.02 2.71
CA SER A 96 10.93 4.32 2.44
C SER A 96 10.49 4.49 0.99
N ALA A 97 11.30 4.04 0.01
CA ALA A 97 10.93 4.10 -1.40
C ALA A 97 9.71 3.21 -1.72
N VAL A 98 9.66 2.02 -1.12
CA VAL A 98 8.53 1.08 -1.27
C VAL A 98 7.26 1.64 -0.66
N MET A 99 7.32 2.20 0.55
CA MET A 99 6.18 2.85 1.18
C MET A 99 5.67 4.03 0.35
N ALA A 100 6.59 4.86 -0.17
CA ALA A 100 6.23 6.00 -1.02
C ALA A 100 5.53 5.58 -2.33
N HIS A 101 5.89 4.42 -2.90
CA HIS A 101 5.19 3.86 -4.07
C HIS A 101 3.71 3.61 -3.74
N TYR A 102 3.43 2.94 -2.62
CA TYR A 102 2.05 2.67 -2.21
C TYR A 102 1.32 3.95 -1.77
N GLU A 103 1.94 4.81 -0.97
CA GLU A 103 1.32 6.09 -0.56
C GLU A 103 0.91 6.96 -1.77
N GLY A 104 1.69 6.95 -2.86
CA GLY A 104 1.35 7.65 -4.10
C GLY A 104 0.04 7.17 -4.73
N VAL A 105 -0.21 5.87 -4.73
CA VAL A 105 -1.46 5.26 -5.25
C VAL A 105 -2.68 5.65 -4.40
N TRP A 106 -2.47 5.79 -3.09
CA TRP A 106 -3.54 6.22 -2.18
C TRP A 106 -3.81 7.73 -2.31
N GLY A 107 -2.78 8.54 -2.49
CA GLY A 107 -2.85 10.01 -2.55
C GLY A 107 -3.33 10.59 -3.88
N ASP A 108 -3.09 9.90 -4.99
CA ASP A 108 -3.46 10.40 -6.34
C ASP A 108 -4.98 10.40 -6.60
N GLN A 109 -5.77 9.70 -5.76
CA GLN A 109 -7.24 9.70 -5.82
C GLN A 109 -7.92 11.05 -5.51
N GLY A 110 -7.16 12.15 -5.38
CA GLY A 110 -7.66 13.50 -5.16
C GLY A 110 -7.00 14.62 -5.98
N GLU A 111 -6.05 14.33 -6.88
CA GLU A 111 -5.30 15.38 -7.62
C GLU A 111 -5.59 15.44 -9.13
N ASP A 112 -6.68 14.84 -9.61
CA ASP A 112 -7.22 15.14 -10.94
C ASP A 112 -8.43 16.08 -10.85
N THR A 113 -8.32 17.24 -11.52
CA THR A 113 -9.32 18.33 -11.70
C THR A 113 -9.34 19.51 -10.70
N ALA A 114 -8.19 20.14 -10.45
CA ALA A 114 -8.16 21.58 -10.16
C ALA A 114 -6.97 22.29 -10.82
N SER A 115 -6.81 22.13 -12.13
CA SER A 115 -6.01 23.06 -12.96
C SER A 115 -6.58 23.08 -14.38
N GLU A 116 -7.80 23.61 -14.52
CA GLU A 116 -8.30 24.14 -15.79
C GLU A 116 -8.57 25.64 -15.61
N GLY A 117 -7.90 26.46 -16.43
CA GLY A 117 -7.99 27.92 -16.51
C GLY A 117 -6.82 28.63 -15.80
N SER A 118 -5.71 28.98 -16.46
CA SER A 118 -5.57 30.02 -17.51
C SER A 118 -6.21 31.35 -17.16
#